data_AF-A0A1F4DEB3-F1
#
_entry.id   AF-A0A1F4DEB3-F1
#
_cell.length_a   1.000
_cell.length_b   1.000
_cell.length_c   1.000
_cell.angle_alpha   90.00
_cell.angle_beta   90.00
_cell.angle_gamma   90.00
#
_symmetry.space_group_name_H-M   'P 1'
#
loop_
_entity.id
_entity.type
_entity.pdbx_description
1 polymer ?
#
loop_
_entity_poly.entity_id
_entity_poly.type
_entity_poly.pdbx_seq_one_letter_code
_entity_poly.pdbx_strand_id
1 'polypeptide(L)'
;MSVKYLKLKLLGPALLLAFWAAAAVAGIWYEDNSFARRGGLPEDFVYKFQQPESWKAARGGLDVYQFRVNMFNRNYPQITDEFLTKHMIPVLKDGRIKVALDTAGPLLSGCKNRARRIDVEFEWISRIKRAGLDVHYVSLQSLLSKPYREGRNVLDCPIAERVKGGIAYAEKFAAVYPNAEFGLIDALPSKGQPYKEAYKYTRDMFQSRNIPLKYIHLDLSIEMVWNGNNGLSWKKVIEVEEYVKKLGLKFGLLFTSRQSGQISDEAFYKTIVSGLEDYRRAGGAADHYIIISWFPYPRQTVRRVGEVAGGYPVTDAILEFSRRIESPARVEEMPVRQQQRRGGG
;
A
#
# COMPACT_ATOMS: atom_id res chain seq x y z
N MET A 1 -22.02 -32.45 72.40
CA MET A 1 -22.38 -31.13 71.84
C MET A 1 -21.73 -31.00 70.48
N SER A 2 -22.56 -30.96 69.42
CA SER A 2 -22.15 -31.09 68.01
C SER A 2 -22.16 -29.70 67.36
N VAL A 3 -21.00 -29.21 66.93
CA VAL A 3 -20.86 -27.93 66.23
C VAL A 3 -20.86 -28.20 64.73
N LYS A 4 -21.94 -27.76 64.07
CA LYS A 4 -22.15 -27.81 62.62
C LYS A 4 -21.20 -26.83 61.92
N TYR A 5 -20.31 -27.32 61.06
CA TYR A 5 -19.53 -26.47 60.15
C TYR A 5 -20.38 -26.06 58.93
N LEU A 6 -20.45 -24.74 58.73
CA LEU A 6 -21.19 -24.02 57.71
C LEU A 6 -20.47 -24.17 56.35
N LYS A 7 -21.14 -24.76 55.35
CA LYS A 7 -20.66 -24.78 53.95
C LYS A 7 -20.81 -23.38 53.35
N LEU A 8 -19.72 -22.61 53.29
CA LEU A 8 -19.66 -21.34 52.57
C LEU A 8 -19.48 -21.64 51.07
N LYS A 9 -20.55 -21.50 50.28
CA LYS A 9 -20.50 -21.55 48.82
C LYS A 9 -19.82 -20.27 48.30
N LEU A 10 -18.56 -20.37 47.90
CA LEU A 10 -17.87 -19.37 47.10
C LEU A 10 -18.46 -19.36 45.68
N LEU A 11 -19.48 -18.52 45.46
CA LEU A 11 -19.83 -18.01 44.15
C LEU A 11 -18.74 -17.00 43.77
N GLY A 12 -17.69 -17.47 43.09
CA GLY A 12 -16.70 -16.59 42.49
C GLY A 12 -17.34 -15.76 41.37
N PRO A 13 -17.11 -14.44 41.31
CA PRO A 13 -17.58 -13.63 40.19
C PRO A 13 -16.83 -14.11 38.94
N ALA A 14 -17.56 -14.74 38.02
CA ALA A 14 -17.12 -14.94 36.66
C ALA A 14 -16.94 -13.55 36.04
N LEU A 15 -15.71 -13.03 36.12
CA LEU A 15 -15.26 -11.86 35.38
C LEU A 15 -15.29 -12.25 33.90
N LEU A 16 -16.43 -12.02 33.25
CA LEU A 16 -16.54 -11.95 31.80
C LEU A 16 -15.72 -10.72 31.37
N LEU A 17 -14.41 -10.91 31.23
CA LEU A 17 -13.58 -10.04 30.40
C LEU A 17 -14.06 -10.24 28.96
N ALA A 18 -15.11 -9.51 28.60
CA ALA A 18 -15.44 -9.27 27.22
C ALA A 18 -14.26 -8.49 26.63
N PHE A 19 -13.26 -9.23 26.14
CA PHE A 19 -12.26 -8.69 25.24
C PHE A 19 -13.00 -8.30 23.97
N TRP A 20 -13.51 -7.06 23.96
CA TRP A 20 -13.79 -6.36 22.72
C TRP A 20 -12.44 -6.28 22.00
N ALA A 21 -12.19 -7.25 21.12
CA ALA A 21 -11.19 -7.09 20.09
C ALA A 21 -11.65 -5.88 19.28
N ALA A 22 -11.12 -4.70 19.62
CA ALA A 22 -11.31 -3.50 18.82
C ALA A 22 -10.87 -3.91 17.41
N ALA A 23 -11.84 -4.01 16.49
CA ALA A 23 -11.54 -4.30 15.11
C ALA A 23 -10.51 -3.26 14.68
N ALA A 24 -9.33 -3.70 14.25
CA ALA A 24 -8.31 -2.78 13.79
C ALA A 24 -8.93 -1.93 12.68
N VAL A 25 -8.95 -0.62 12.88
CA VAL A 25 -9.46 0.32 11.88
C VAL A 25 -8.58 0.17 10.64
N ALA A 26 -9.22 -0.05 9.49
CA ALA A 26 -8.51 -0.18 8.23
C ALA A 26 -7.82 1.15 7.89
N GLY A 27 -6.56 1.08 7.49
CA GLY A 27 -5.75 2.28 7.24
C GLY A 27 -5.80 2.72 5.78
N ILE A 28 -5.79 4.03 5.54
CA ILE A 28 -5.65 4.63 4.21
C ILE A 28 -4.20 4.98 3.97
N TRP A 29 -3.67 4.50 2.84
CA TRP A 29 -2.32 4.76 2.38
C TRP A 29 -2.39 5.55 1.08
N TYR A 30 -1.43 6.45 0.87
CA TYR A 30 -1.35 7.24 -0.35
C TYR A 30 0.08 7.33 -0.87
N GLU A 31 0.26 7.08 -2.17
CA GLU A 31 1.48 7.37 -2.91
C GLU A 31 1.18 8.32 -4.10
N ASP A 32 2.01 9.34 -4.27
CA ASP A 32 1.91 10.26 -5.40
C ASP A 32 2.01 9.57 -6.76
N ASN A 33 1.37 10.17 -7.76
CA ASN A 33 1.46 9.69 -9.13
C ASN A 33 2.88 9.85 -9.69
N SER A 34 3.41 8.78 -10.28
CA SER A 34 4.73 8.78 -10.92
C SER A 34 4.71 9.13 -12.42
N PHE A 35 3.55 9.40 -13.02
CA PHE A 35 3.38 9.79 -14.44
C PHE A 35 4.00 8.81 -15.44
N ALA A 36 3.91 7.50 -15.16
CA ALA A 36 4.56 6.44 -15.93
C ALA A 36 6.10 6.59 -16.04
N ARG A 37 6.71 7.36 -15.13
CA ARG A 37 8.17 7.56 -15.03
C ARG A 37 8.71 6.82 -13.82
N ARG A 38 9.97 6.41 -13.89
CA ARG A 38 10.68 5.84 -12.72
C ARG A 38 10.99 6.97 -11.74
N GLY A 39 10.04 7.27 -10.84
CA GLY A 39 10.17 8.29 -9.78
C GLY A 39 9.50 9.63 -10.06
N GLY A 40 8.64 9.75 -11.08
CA GLY A 40 7.97 11.02 -11.38
C GLY A 40 7.26 11.63 -10.16
N LEU A 41 7.12 12.95 -10.15
CA LEU A 41 6.43 13.70 -9.10
C LEU A 41 5.40 14.65 -9.72
N PRO A 42 4.24 14.84 -9.07
CA PRO A 42 3.27 15.84 -9.47
C PRO A 42 3.85 17.25 -9.42
N GLU A 43 3.45 18.11 -10.36
CA GLU A 43 3.92 19.49 -10.42
C GLU A 43 3.57 20.28 -9.15
N ASP A 44 2.46 19.92 -8.50
CA ASP A 44 1.99 20.49 -7.25
C ASP A 44 2.55 19.79 -6.00
N PHE A 45 3.47 18.82 -6.13
CA PHE A 45 4.03 18.08 -4.99
C PHE A 45 4.65 19.03 -3.95
N VAL A 46 5.51 19.96 -4.38
CA VAL A 46 6.14 20.93 -3.46
C VAL A 46 5.11 21.88 -2.87
N TYR A 47 4.18 22.35 -3.70
CA TYR A 47 3.09 23.24 -3.30
C TYR A 47 2.25 22.62 -2.18
N LYS A 48 1.89 21.33 -2.27
CA LYS A 48 1.13 20.59 -1.25
C LYS A 48 1.76 20.69 0.15
N PHE A 49 3.09 20.65 0.25
CA PHE A 49 3.79 20.74 1.55
C PHE A 49 4.11 22.17 1.97
N GLN A 50 4.21 23.11 1.02
CA GLN A 50 4.34 24.54 1.33
C GLN A 50 3.01 25.20 1.72
N GLN A 51 1.89 24.63 1.29
CA GLN A 51 0.53 25.10 1.56
C GLN A 51 -0.30 23.98 2.23
N PRO A 52 0.07 23.53 3.45
CA PRO A 52 -0.53 22.34 4.07
C PRO A 52 -2.04 22.44 4.36
N GLU A 53 -2.58 23.66 4.40
CA GLU A 53 -4.02 23.88 4.53
C GLU A 53 -4.80 23.42 3.27
N SER A 54 -4.15 23.36 2.09
CA SER A 54 -4.79 22.96 0.83
C SER A 54 -5.28 21.51 0.80
N TRP A 55 -4.84 20.69 1.75
CA TRP A 55 -5.20 19.28 1.85
C TRP A 55 -5.38 18.80 3.29
N LYS A 56 -5.57 19.73 4.23
CA LYS A 56 -5.74 19.42 5.66
C LYS A 56 -6.88 18.44 5.96
N ALA A 57 -8.01 18.58 5.26
CA ALA A 57 -9.13 17.67 5.40
C ALA A 57 -8.73 16.24 5.01
N ALA A 58 -8.06 16.08 3.86
CA ALA A 58 -7.58 14.77 3.40
C ALA A 58 -6.50 14.19 4.31
N ARG A 59 -5.60 15.04 4.86
CA ARG A 59 -4.61 14.61 5.87
C ARG A 59 -5.26 13.98 7.09
N GLY A 60 -6.42 14.48 7.52
CA GLY A 60 -7.13 13.95 8.69
C GLY A 60 -7.64 12.51 8.52
N GLY A 61 -7.81 12.04 7.29
CA GLY A 61 -8.20 10.66 6.97
C GLY A 61 -7.05 9.79 6.45
N LEU A 62 -5.81 10.28 6.44
CA LEU A 62 -4.66 9.56 5.90
C LEU A 62 -3.77 9.00 7.01
N ASP A 63 -3.62 7.68 7.06
CA ASP A 63 -2.76 7.03 8.06
C ASP A 63 -1.29 6.99 7.63
N VAL A 64 -1.05 6.72 6.35
CA VAL A 64 0.30 6.47 5.82
C VAL A 64 0.53 7.22 4.51
N TYR A 65 1.59 8.02 4.47
CA TYR A 65 2.11 8.59 3.25
C TYR A 65 3.27 7.74 2.75
N GLN A 66 3.12 7.15 1.57
CA GLN A 66 4.13 6.33 0.93
C GLN A 66 4.91 7.13 -0.12
N PHE A 67 6.24 7.07 -0.04
CA PHE A 67 7.14 7.68 -0.99
C PHE A 67 7.90 6.62 -1.78
N ARG A 68 8.04 6.79 -3.10
CA ARG A 68 9.02 6.02 -3.86
C ARG A 68 10.42 6.47 -3.48
N VAL A 69 11.26 5.54 -3.04
CA VAL A 69 12.62 5.87 -2.53
C VAL A 69 13.43 6.69 -3.52
N ASN A 70 13.25 6.45 -4.82
CA ASN A 70 13.99 7.14 -5.86
C ASN A 70 13.61 8.61 -6.06
N MET A 71 12.52 9.12 -5.48
CA MET A 71 12.23 10.56 -5.52
C MET A 71 13.21 11.40 -4.69
N PHE A 72 13.92 10.78 -3.76
CA PHE A 72 14.93 11.44 -2.92
C PHE A 72 16.31 11.50 -3.57
N ASN A 73 16.43 11.02 -4.81
CA ASN A 73 17.64 11.15 -5.60
C ASN A 73 17.88 12.62 -6.00
N ARG A 74 19.10 12.93 -6.44
CA ARG A 74 19.50 14.30 -6.82
C ARG A 74 18.88 14.82 -8.13
N ASN A 75 18.17 13.99 -8.88
CA ASN A 75 17.49 14.39 -10.12
C ASN A 75 16.16 15.10 -9.87
N TYR A 76 15.72 15.22 -8.61
CA TYR A 76 14.58 16.04 -8.20
C TYR A 76 15.10 17.27 -7.43
N PRO A 77 15.60 18.31 -8.13
CA PRO A 77 16.23 19.46 -7.49
C PRO A 77 15.29 20.21 -6.54
N GLN A 78 13.98 20.05 -6.70
CA GLN A 78 12.98 20.62 -5.82
C GLN A 78 12.87 19.92 -4.45
N ILE A 79 13.38 18.68 -4.32
CA ILE A 79 13.40 17.92 -3.07
C ILE A 79 14.74 18.16 -2.37
N THR A 80 14.94 19.39 -1.86
CA THR A 80 16.15 19.81 -1.13
C THR A 80 16.09 19.42 0.35
N ASP A 81 17.22 19.41 1.06
CA ASP A 81 17.25 19.15 2.51
C ASP A 81 16.47 20.22 3.28
N GLU A 82 16.48 21.47 2.80
CA GLU A 82 15.65 22.55 3.31
C GLU A 82 14.16 22.26 3.12
N PHE A 83 13.74 21.81 1.93
CA PHE A 83 12.35 21.45 1.70
C PHE A 83 11.90 20.30 2.60
N LEU A 84 12.72 19.26 2.74
CA LEU A 84 12.44 18.14 3.63
C LEU A 84 12.24 18.60 5.08
N THR A 85 13.16 19.41 5.60
CA THR A 85 13.20 19.81 7.00
C THR A 85 12.20 20.91 7.36
N LYS A 86 11.98 21.89 6.48
CA LYS A 86 11.11 23.04 6.76
C LYS A 86 9.66 22.86 6.33
N HIS A 87 9.39 22.01 5.34
CA HIS A 87 8.04 21.87 4.77
C HIS A 87 7.50 20.45 4.91
N MET A 88 8.19 19.45 4.37
CA MET A 88 7.61 18.10 4.27
C MET A 88 7.47 17.40 5.63
N ILE A 89 8.56 17.28 6.38
CA ILE A 89 8.59 16.57 7.67
C ILE A 89 7.65 17.20 8.70
N PRO A 90 7.63 18.54 8.89
CA PRO A 90 6.71 19.16 9.85
C PRO A 90 5.24 18.88 9.54
N VAL A 91 4.83 18.91 8.27
CA VAL A 91 3.43 18.67 7.86
C VAL A 91 3.00 17.23 8.11
N LEU A 92 3.89 16.26 7.85
CA LEU A 92 3.62 14.84 8.15
C LEU A 92 3.51 14.60 9.66
N LYS A 93 4.40 15.21 10.46
CA LYS A 93 4.38 15.11 11.93
C LYS A 93 3.14 15.76 12.54
N ASP A 94 2.78 16.96 12.08
CA ASP A 94 1.55 17.68 12.49
C ASP A 94 0.30 16.84 12.21
N GLY A 95 0.23 16.24 11.01
CA GLY A 95 -0.86 15.34 10.64
C GLY A 95 -0.81 13.96 11.32
N ARG A 96 0.24 13.66 12.10
CA ARG A 96 0.52 12.32 12.67
C ARG A 96 0.53 11.21 11.61
N ILE A 97 0.93 11.55 10.38
CA ILE A 97 0.94 10.65 9.23
C ILE A 97 2.22 9.83 9.29
N LYS A 98 2.09 8.50 9.30
CA LYS A 98 3.24 7.59 9.25
C LYS A 98 3.84 7.60 7.85
N VAL A 99 5.12 7.29 7.76
CA VAL A 99 5.85 7.29 6.49
C VAL A 99 6.17 5.88 6.05
N ALA A 100 5.83 5.57 4.79
CA ALA A 100 6.24 4.34 4.11
C ALA A 100 7.20 4.63 2.96
N LEU A 101 8.05 3.67 2.64
CA LEU A 101 8.92 3.71 1.46
C LEU A 101 8.59 2.57 0.48
N ASP A 102 8.26 2.91 -0.76
CA ASP A 102 8.22 1.99 -1.91
C ASP A 102 9.63 1.85 -2.49
N THR A 103 10.26 0.68 -2.30
CA THR A 103 11.65 0.42 -2.70
C THR A 103 11.76 -0.57 -3.86
N ALA A 104 12.58 -0.22 -4.84
CA ALA A 104 12.97 -1.09 -5.94
C ALA A 104 14.41 -1.59 -5.82
N GLY A 105 15.16 -1.18 -4.79
CA GLY A 105 16.50 -1.66 -4.45
C GLY A 105 16.63 -3.18 -4.35
N PRO A 106 15.73 -3.90 -3.61
CA PRO A 106 15.81 -5.35 -3.50
C PRO A 106 15.46 -6.07 -4.81
N LEU A 107 14.83 -5.37 -5.77
CA LEU A 107 14.31 -5.95 -7.00
C LEU A 107 15.41 -6.65 -7.80
N LEU A 108 15.34 -7.98 -7.81
CA LEU A 108 16.27 -8.86 -8.52
C LEU A 108 17.72 -8.77 -8.00
N SER A 109 17.95 -8.19 -6.83
CA SER A 109 19.29 -7.97 -6.26
C SER A 109 20.03 -9.27 -5.92
N GLY A 110 19.30 -10.33 -5.57
CA GLY A 110 19.86 -11.68 -5.39
C GLY A 110 20.04 -12.45 -6.70
N CYS A 111 19.54 -11.94 -7.83
CA CYS A 111 19.84 -12.52 -9.14
C CYS A 111 21.23 -12.06 -9.61
N LYS A 112 21.88 -12.84 -10.50
CA LYS A 112 23.23 -12.53 -11.02
C LYS A 112 23.35 -11.07 -11.51
N ASN A 113 24.48 -10.42 -11.20
CA ASN A 113 24.86 -9.08 -11.70
C ASN A 113 23.95 -7.89 -11.30
N ARG A 114 23.20 -7.96 -10.20
CA ARG A 114 22.24 -6.90 -9.80
C ARG A 114 22.39 -6.32 -8.38
N ALA A 115 23.39 -6.73 -7.61
CA ALA A 115 23.58 -6.30 -6.22
C ALA A 115 23.72 -4.77 -6.04
N ARG A 116 24.31 -4.05 -7.01
CA ARG A 116 24.61 -2.61 -6.91
C ARG A 116 23.40 -1.68 -6.68
N ARG A 117 22.17 -2.16 -6.86
CA ARG A 117 20.96 -1.33 -6.68
C ARG A 117 20.68 -1.00 -5.23
N ILE A 118 21.05 -1.88 -4.30
CA ILE A 118 20.83 -1.66 -2.87
C ILE A 118 21.63 -0.44 -2.42
N ASP A 119 22.91 -0.35 -2.75
CA ASP A 119 23.78 0.71 -2.25
C ASP A 119 23.34 2.10 -2.69
N VAL A 120 22.89 2.25 -3.94
CA VAL A 120 22.41 3.54 -4.48
C VAL A 120 21.19 4.05 -3.71
N GLU A 121 20.20 3.19 -3.41
CA GLU A 121 19.03 3.61 -2.63
C GLU A 121 19.41 3.99 -1.19
N PHE A 122 20.43 3.34 -0.61
CA PHE A 122 20.88 3.63 0.75
C PHE A 122 21.56 5.00 0.89
N GLU A 123 22.12 5.56 -0.18
CA GLU A 123 22.55 6.97 -0.17
C GLU A 123 21.37 7.91 0.08
N TRP A 124 20.24 7.64 -0.59
CA TRP A 124 19.02 8.45 -0.47
C TRP A 124 18.32 8.22 0.87
N ILE A 125 18.26 6.97 1.34
CA ILE A 125 17.70 6.61 2.66
C ILE A 125 18.52 7.27 3.79
N SER A 126 19.85 7.26 3.68
CA SER A 126 20.72 7.93 4.66
C SER A 126 20.50 9.44 4.66
N ARG A 127 20.25 10.04 3.49
CA ARG A 127 19.94 11.46 3.37
C ARG A 127 18.64 11.82 4.08
N ILE A 128 17.54 11.11 3.82
CA ILE A 128 16.26 11.40 4.50
C ILE A 128 16.31 11.11 6.01
N LYS A 129 17.11 10.12 6.44
CA LYS A 129 17.36 9.87 7.86
C LYS A 129 18.04 11.07 8.52
N ARG A 130 19.09 11.62 7.91
CA ARG A 130 19.78 12.83 8.41
C ARG A 130 18.88 14.06 8.43
N ALA A 131 17.97 14.17 7.47
CA ALA A 131 16.94 15.23 7.47
C ALA A 131 15.90 15.06 8.59
N GLY A 132 15.88 13.93 9.30
CA GLY A 132 14.97 13.66 10.42
C GLY A 132 13.63 13.06 10.01
N LEU A 133 13.51 12.50 8.79
CA LEU A 133 12.34 11.75 8.37
C LEU A 133 12.33 10.38 9.04
N ASP A 134 11.28 10.10 9.80
CA ASP A 134 11.10 8.82 10.51
C ASP A 134 10.25 7.85 9.67
N VAL A 135 10.85 6.75 9.25
CA VAL A 135 10.22 5.77 8.36
C VAL A 135 9.66 4.62 9.19
N HIS A 136 8.37 4.37 9.01
CA HIS A 136 7.59 3.39 9.77
C HIS A 136 7.39 2.10 8.98
N TYR A 137 7.36 2.17 7.65
CA TYR A 137 7.09 1.03 6.78
C TYR A 137 8.03 1.00 5.57
N VAL A 138 8.36 -0.20 5.11
CA VAL A 138 9.10 -0.44 3.86
C VAL A 138 8.41 -1.53 3.05
N SER A 139 7.97 -1.14 1.87
CA SER A 139 7.29 -2.01 0.89
C SER A 139 8.29 -2.45 -0.18
N LEU A 140 8.60 -3.75 -0.22
CA LEU A 140 9.51 -4.33 -1.22
C LEU A 140 8.76 -4.54 -2.55
N GLN A 141 9.00 -3.67 -3.53
CA GLN A 141 8.24 -3.63 -4.78
C GLN A 141 8.55 -4.78 -5.72
N SER A 142 7.51 -5.52 -6.11
CA SER A 142 7.53 -6.55 -7.13
C SER A 142 8.63 -7.61 -6.94
N LEU A 143 9.02 -7.88 -5.69
CA LEU A 143 10.11 -8.79 -5.33
C LEU A 143 9.95 -10.15 -6.01
N LEU A 144 8.71 -10.66 -5.99
CA LEU A 144 8.38 -12.00 -6.48
C LEU A 144 7.90 -11.97 -7.94
N SER A 145 7.18 -10.93 -8.33
CA SER A 145 6.44 -10.91 -9.60
C SER A 145 7.16 -10.24 -10.78
N LYS A 146 8.26 -9.48 -10.58
CA LYS A 146 8.95 -8.84 -11.72
C LYS A 146 9.77 -9.87 -12.52
N PRO A 147 9.61 -10.00 -13.85
CA PRO A 147 10.45 -10.91 -14.62
C PRO A 147 11.91 -10.45 -14.59
N TYR A 148 12.85 -11.39 -14.45
CA TYR A 148 14.26 -11.11 -14.68
C TYR A 148 14.50 -11.06 -16.19
N ARG A 149 15.08 -9.97 -16.70
CA ARG A 149 15.30 -9.76 -18.12
C ARG A 149 16.73 -9.33 -18.43
N GLU A 150 17.31 -9.92 -19.47
CA GLU A 150 18.55 -9.50 -20.11
C GLU A 150 18.26 -9.26 -21.60
N GLY A 151 18.24 -7.99 -22.00
CA GLY A 151 17.72 -7.59 -23.30
C GLY A 151 16.24 -8.00 -23.47
N ARG A 152 15.94 -8.78 -24.51
CA ARG A 152 14.60 -9.30 -24.78
C ARG A 152 14.29 -10.61 -24.05
N ASN A 153 15.33 -11.30 -23.55
CA ASN A 153 15.18 -12.61 -22.94
C ASN A 153 14.63 -12.48 -21.52
N VAL A 154 13.65 -13.32 -21.19
CA VAL A 154 13.23 -13.55 -19.81
C VAL A 154 14.11 -14.66 -19.27
N LEU A 155 14.91 -14.34 -18.27
CA LEU A 155 15.76 -15.31 -17.59
C LEU A 155 15.07 -15.80 -16.34
N ASP A 156 15.39 -17.03 -15.95
CA ASP A 156 14.96 -17.52 -14.66
C ASP A 156 15.72 -16.81 -13.52
N CYS A 157 14.99 -16.47 -12.47
CA CYS A 157 15.57 -16.10 -11.20
C CYS A 157 14.67 -16.70 -10.13
N PRO A 158 15.09 -17.80 -9.49
CA PRO A 158 14.28 -18.52 -8.52
C PRO A 158 13.77 -17.61 -7.40
N ILE A 159 12.59 -17.94 -6.86
CA ILE A 159 12.00 -17.21 -5.72
C ILE A 159 12.98 -17.13 -4.54
N ALA A 160 13.72 -18.21 -4.26
CA ALA A 160 14.73 -18.23 -3.20
C ALA A 160 15.79 -17.12 -3.35
N GLU A 161 16.33 -16.92 -4.55
CA GLU A 161 17.33 -15.87 -4.80
C GLU A 161 16.73 -14.46 -4.69
N ARG A 162 15.49 -14.28 -5.16
CA ARG A 162 14.77 -13.01 -5.00
C ARG A 162 14.57 -12.67 -3.52
N VAL A 163 14.11 -13.65 -2.74
CA VAL A 163 13.88 -13.50 -1.30
C VAL A 163 15.18 -13.21 -0.55
N LYS A 164 16.29 -13.87 -0.91
CA LYS A 164 17.62 -13.57 -0.35
C LYS A 164 18.02 -12.10 -0.56
N GLY A 165 17.78 -11.55 -1.76
CA GLY A 165 17.99 -10.12 -2.04
C GLY A 165 17.10 -9.21 -1.21
N GLY A 166 15.83 -9.57 -1.02
CA GLY A 166 14.90 -8.87 -0.15
C GLY A 166 15.35 -8.84 1.31
N ILE A 167 15.81 -9.97 1.84
CA ILE A 167 16.34 -10.10 3.21
C ILE A 167 17.58 -9.22 3.39
N ALA A 168 18.54 -9.29 2.46
CA ALA A 168 19.75 -8.48 2.53
C ALA A 168 19.44 -6.97 2.55
N TYR A 169 18.46 -6.54 1.75
CA TYR A 169 17.97 -5.17 1.79
C TYR A 169 17.33 -4.83 3.14
N ALA A 170 16.47 -5.71 3.66
CA ALA A 170 15.76 -5.50 4.91
C ALA A 170 16.69 -5.45 6.13
N GLU A 171 17.71 -6.31 6.19
CA GLU A 171 18.75 -6.28 7.23
C GLU A 171 19.50 -4.94 7.23
N LYS A 172 19.92 -4.47 6.05
CA LYS A 172 20.57 -3.17 5.90
C LYS A 172 19.63 -2.02 6.30
N PHE A 173 18.34 -2.14 6.00
CA PHE A 173 17.35 -1.10 6.30
C PHE A 173 17.05 -1.03 7.80
N ALA A 174 16.90 -2.18 8.46
CA ALA A 174 16.67 -2.28 9.90
C ALA A 174 17.82 -1.66 10.71
N ALA A 175 19.05 -1.66 10.18
CA ALA A 175 20.16 -0.93 10.81
C ALA A 175 19.99 0.60 10.82
N VAL A 176 19.23 1.17 9.87
CA VAL A 176 18.96 2.62 9.77
C VAL A 176 17.64 3.00 10.48
N TYR A 177 16.65 2.11 10.38
CA TYR A 177 15.31 2.26 10.95
C TYR A 177 14.89 0.96 11.66
N PRO A 178 15.33 0.73 12.90
CA PRO A 178 15.12 -0.55 13.61
C PRO A 178 13.65 -0.84 13.94
N ASN A 179 12.80 0.19 13.96
CA ASN A 179 11.38 0.06 14.25
C ASN A 179 10.50 -0.02 12.99
N ALA A 180 11.09 0.02 11.80
CA ALA A 180 10.31 -0.05 10.56
C ALA A 180 9.73 -1.46 10.36
N GLU A 181 8.48 -1.50 9.92
CA GLU A 181 7.81 -2.73 9.51
C GLU A 181 8.07 -3.02 8.03
N PHE A 182 8.26 -4.30 7.70
CA PHE A 182 8.53 -4.74 6.33
C PHE A 182 7.31 -5.40 5.71
N GLY A 183 7.07 -5.14 4.43
CA GLY A 183 6.04 -5.82 3.67
C GLY A 183 6.35 -5.91 2.18
N LEU A 184 5.44 -6.51 1.44
CA LEU A 184 5.57 -6.70 -0.02
C LEU A 184 4.51 -5.88 -0.74
N ILE A 185 4.86 -5.30 -1.90
CA ILE A 185 3.88 -4.97 -2.93
C ILE A 185 4.12 -5.95 -4.07
N ASP A 186 3.13 -6.79 -4.38
CA ASP A 186 3.34 -7.86 -5.36
C ASP A 186 2.14 -8.17 -6.25
N ALA A 187 2.45 -8.59 -7.48
CA ALA A 187 1.52 -8.81 -8.57
C ALA A 187 1.44 -10.28 -9.03
N LEU A 188 1.95 -11.26 -8.25
CA LEU A 188 1.82 -12.68 -8.61
C LEU A 188 0.36 -13.07 -8.88
N PRO A 189 -0.62 -12.79 -7.99
CA PRO A 189 -2.01 -13.14 -8.26
C PRO A 189 -2.59 -12.42 -9.48
N SER A 190 -2.26 -11.14 -9.66
CA SER A 190 -2.82 -10.36 -10.77
C SER A 190 -2.25 -10.77 -12.13
N LYS A 191 -1.08 -11.41 -12.15
CA LYS A 191 -0.48 -12.03 -13.33
C LYS A 191 -0.95 -13.47 -13.58
N GLY A 192 -1.89 -13.98 -12.79
CA GLY A 192 -2.34 -15.38 -12.87
C GLY A 192 -1.25 -16.38 -12.46
N GLN A 193 -0.25 -15.94 -11.69
CA GLN A 193 0.86 -16.80 -11.27
C GLN A 193 0.56 -17.43 -9.89
N PRO A 194 1.07 -18.64 -9.61
CA PRO A 194 0.96 -19.25 -8.29
C PRO A 194 1.62 -18.36 -7.22
N TYR A 195 0.84 -17.96 -6.21
CA TYR A 195 1.31 -17.02 -5.18
C TYR A 195 1.41 -17.63 -3.77
N LYS A 196 0.62 -18.66 -3.46
CA LYS A 196 0.47 -19.18 -2.09
C LYS A 196 1.80 -19.64 -1.50
N GLU A 197 2.47 -20.59 -2.16
CA GLU A 197 3.76 -21.10 -1.71
C GLU A 197 4.85 -20.01 -1.71
N ALA A 198 4.84 -19.10 -2.69
CA ALA A 198 5.79 -17.99 -2.74
C ALA A 198 5.62 -17.03 -1.55
N TYR A 199 4.38 -16.69 -1.18
CA TYR A 199 4.08 -15.82 -0.04
C TYR A 199 4.44 -16.49 1.28
N LYS A 200 4.04 -17.76 1.47
CA LYS A 200 4.39 -18.53 2.67
C LYS A 200 5.91 -18.66 2.83
N TYR A 201 6.61 -19.08 1.77
CA TYR A 201 8.06 -19.20 1.77
C TYR A 201 8.73 -17.87 2.11
N THR A 202 8.30 -16.77 1.48
CA THR A 202 8.89 -15.45 1.76
C THR A 202 8.67 -15.04 3.22
N ARG A 203 7.46 -15.22 3.76
CA ARG A 203 7.14 -14.95 5.17
C ARG A 203 8.03 -15.76 6.11
N ASP A 204 8.16 -17.06 5.86
CA ASP A 204 8.96 -17.97 6.69
C ASP A 204 10.45 -17.60 6.64
N MET A 205 10.97 -17.24 5.47
CA MET A 205 12.37 -16.81 5.31
C MET A 205 12.66 -15.50 6.04
N PHE A 206 11.80 -14.49 5.93
CA PHE A 206 11.93 -13.23 6.68
C PHE A 206 11.82 -13.46 8.20
N GLN A 207 10.88 -14.30 8.64
CA GLN A 207 10.73 -14.67 10.05
C GLN A 207 11.97 -15.37 10.61
N SER A 208 12.59 -16.28 9.84
CA SER A 208 13.80 -17.01 10.28
C SER A 208 15.02 -16.11 10.46
N ARG A 209 14.98 -14.88 9.93
CA ARG A 209 16.01 -13.85 10.09
C ARG A 209 15.67 -12.81 11.16
N ASN A 210 14.60 -13.03 11.93
CA ASN A 210 14.08 -12.10 12.93
C ASN A 210 13.69 -10.72 12.34
N ILE A 211 13.28 -10.69 11.07
CA ILE A 211 12.76 -9.51 10.39
C ILE A 211 11.40 -9.88 9.79
N PRO A 212 10.38 -10.09 10.63
CA PRO A 212 9.10 -10.62 10.16
C PRO A 212 8.43 -9.65 9.17
N LEU A 213 7.91 -10.19 8.07
CA LEU A 213 6.96 -9.44 7.25
C LEU A 213 5.69 -9.16 8.05
N LYS A 214 5.11 -7.98 7.84
CA LYS A 214 3.90 -7.50 8.51
C LYS A 214 2.70 -7.40 7.57
N TYR A 215 2.95 -7.23 6.28
CA TYR A 215 1.88 -7.05 5.29
C TYR A 215 2.26 -7.52 3.88
N ILE A 216 1.23 -7.81 3.09
CA ILE A 216 1.32 -7.96 1.64
C ILE A 216 0.24 -7.08 1.01
N HIS A 217 0.66 -6.20 0.11
CA HIS A 217 -0.19 -5.35 -0.70
C HIS A 217 -0.32 -5.95 -2.10
N LEU A 218 -1.54 -6.17 -2.56
CA LEU A 218 -1.82 -6.71 -3.88
C LEU A 218 -1.77 -5.61 -4.95
N ASP A 219 -0.81 -5.74 -5.87
CA ASP A 219 -0.63 -4.86 -7.03
C ASP A 219 -1.51 -5.33 -8.21
N LEU A 220 -2.61 -4.62 -8.43
CA LEU A 220 -3.51 -4.78 -9.57
C LEU A 220 -4.18 -3.45 -9.92
N SER A 221 -4.67 -3.32 -11.15
CA SER A 221 -5.57 -2.22 -11.52
C SER A 221 -7.03 -2.69 -11.49
N ILE A 222 -7.96 -1.80 -11.13
CA ILE A 222 -9.39 -2.12 -10.96
C ILE A 222 -9.98 -2.78 -12.21
N GLU A 223 -9.57 -2.33 -13.40
CA GLU A 223 -10.07 -2.85 -14.66
C GLU A 223 -9.61 -4.29 -14.93
N MET A 224 -8.51 -4.75 -14.31
CA MET A 224 -8.14 -6.17 -14.41
C MET A 224 -9.20 -7.06 -13.80
N VAL A 225 -9.84 -6.61 -12.71
CA VAL A 225 -10.92 -7.33 -12.05
C VAL A 225 -12.21 -7.25 -12.86
N TRP A 226 -12.59 -6.06 -13.31
CA TRP A 226 -13.81 -5.88 -14.12
C TRP A 226 -13.76 -6.63 -15.46
N ASN A 227 -12.60 -6.69 -16.09
CA ASN A 227 -12.42 -7.36 -17.38
C ASN A 227 -12.12 -8.86 -17.26
N GLY A 228 -11.98 -9.40 -16.03
CA GLY A 228 -11.65 -10.81 -15.84
C GLY A 228 -10.23 -11.21 -16.27
N ASN A 229 -9.29 -10.25 -16.31
CA ASN A 229 -7.93 -10.49 -16.79
C ASN A 229 -7.25 -11.55 -15.92
N ASN A 230 -6.65 -12.56 -16.56
CA ASN A 230 -6.00 -13.69 -15.87
C ASN A 230 -6.93 -14.43 -14.88
N GLY A 231 -8.25 -14.41 -15.12
CA GLY A 231 -9.24 -15.03 -14.24
C GLY A 231 -9.48 -14.27 -12.93
N LEU A 232 -9.07 -13.01 -12.86
CA LEU A 232 -9.37 -12.15 -11.71
C LEU A 232 -10.87 -11.86 -11.59
N SER A 233 -11.33 -11.78 -10.36
CA SER A 233 -12.66 -11.33 -9.95
C SER A 233 -12.56 -10.79 -8.53
N TRP A 234 -13.55 -10.05 -8.04
CA TRP A 234 -13.54 -9.61 -6.64
C TRP A 234 -13.50 -10.78 -5.67
N LYS A 235 -14.19 -11.90 -5.99
CA LYS A 235 -14.08 -13.16 -5.26
C LYS A 235 -12.63 -13.66 -5.20
N LYS A 236 -11.90 -13.62 -6.32
CA LYS A 236 -10.49 -14.03 -6.35
C LYS A 236 -9.60 -13.10 -5.53
N VAL A 237 -9.87 -11.80 -5.53
CA VAL A 237 -9.16 -10.83 -4.68
C VAL A 237 -9.39 -11.14 -3.20
N ILE A 238 -10.62 -11.47 -2.81
CA ILE A 238 -10.97 -11.86 -1.43
C ILE A 238 -10.27 -13.18 -1.04
N GLU A 239 -10.18 -14.17 -1.94
CA GLU A 239 -9.40 -15.38 -1.68
C GLU A 239 -7.90 -15.09 -1.40
N VAL A 240 -7.33 -14.07 -2.07
CA VAL A 240 -5.95 -13.62 -1.80
C VAL A 240 -5.89 -12.94 -0.42
N GLU A 241 -6.84 -12.07 -0.11
CA GLU A 241 -6.97 -11.41 1.19
C GLU A 241 -7.01 -12.41 2.34
N GLU A 242 -7.94 -13.38 2.29
CA GLU A 242 -8.10 -14.42 3.30
C GLU A 242 -6.81 -15.24 3.48
N TYR A 243 -6.13 -15.54 2.37
CA TYR A 243 -4.87 -16.28 2.43
C TYR A 243 -3.75 -15.46 3.10
N VAL A 244 -3.61 -14.18 2.77
CA VAL A 244 -2.63 -13.29 3.40
C VAL A 244 -2.92 -13.16 4.90
N LYS A 245 -4.18 -12.97 5.29
CA LYS A 245 -4.61 -12.92 6.70
C LYS A 245 -4.35 -14.25 7.42
N LYS A 246 -4.56 -15.40 6.76
CA LYS A 246 -4.21 -16.73 7.28
C LYS A 246 -2.72 -16.91 7.56
N LEU A 247 -1.85 -16.19 6.86
CA LEU A 247 -0.40 -16.16 7.14
C LEU A 247 -0.04 -15.28 8.35
N GLY A 248 -1.01 -14.61 8.97
CA GLY A 248 -0.80 -13.65 10.06
C GLY A 248 -0.30 -12.29 9.58
N LEU A 249 -0.54 -11.95 8.30
CA LEU A 249 -0.12 -10.70 7.67
C LEU A 249 -1.32 -9.82 7.40
N LYS A 250 -1.12 -8.49 7.42
CA LYS A 250 -2.13 -7.54 6.95
C LYS A 250 -2.23 -7.59 5.42
N PHE A 251 -3.44 -7.55 4.90
CA PHE A 251 -3.71 -7.44 3.47
C PHE A 251 -3.94 -5.99 3.07
N GLY A 252 -3.22 -5.53 2.04
CA GLY A 252 -3.50 -4.26 1.39
C GLY A 252 -3.95 -4.44 -0.05
N LEU A 253 -4.77 -3.52 -0.55
CA LEU A 253 -5.20 -3.49 -1.94
C LEU A 253 -4.87 -2.13 -2.56
N LEU A 254 -4.18 -2.16 -3.70
CA LEU A 254 -3.92 -0.97 -4.49
C LEU A 254 -5.16 -0.58 -5.29
N PHE A 255 -5.56 0.68 -5.15
CA PHE A 255 -6.62 1.33 -5.89
C PHE A 255 -5.99 2.26 -6.93
N THR A 256 -5.88 1.73 -8.14
CA THR A 256 -5.29 2.37 -9.31
C THR A 256 -6.02 1.96 -10.57
N SER A 257 -5.88 2.74 -11.63
CA SER A 257 -6.59 2.53 -12.88
C SER A 257 -5.65 2.75 -14.05
N ARG A 258 -5.43 1.69 -14.85
CA ARG A 258 -4.61 1.78 -16.06
C ARG A 258 -5.33 2.47 -17.19
N GLN A 259 -6.63 2.19 -17.37
CA GLN A 259 -7.39 2.72 -18.49
C GLN A 259 -7.76 4.17 -18.19
N SER A 260 -8.42 4.43 -17.07
CA SER A 260 -8.84 5.79 -16.72
C SER A 260 -7.67 6.69 -16.33
N GLY A 261 -6.59 6.12 -15.79
CA GLY A 261 -5.32 6.83 -15.58
C GLY A 261 -4.64 7.33 -16.86
N GLN A 262 -5.11 6.92 -18.05
CA GLN A 262 -4.66 7.45 -19.35
C GLN A 262 -5.61 8.53 -19.91
N ILE A 263 -6.77 8.74 -19.27
CA ILE A 263 -7.86 9.55 -19.82
C ILE A 263 -7.93 10.91 -19.12
N SER A 264 -8.22 10.95 -17.82
CA SER A 264 -8.38 12.19 -17.06
C SER A 264 -8.34 11.95 -15.55
N ASP A 265 -8.15 13.04 -14.78
CA ASP A 265 -8.27 13.04 -13.31
C ASP A 265 -9.65 12.52 -12.87
N GLU A 266 -10.71 13.01 -13.52
CA GLU A 266 -12.09 12.61 -13.25
C GLU A 266 -12.34 11.12 -13.47
N ALA A 267 -11.88 10.61 -14.61
CA ALA A 267 -12.06 9.20 -14.96
C ALA A 267 -11.31 8.32 -13.95
N PHE A 268 -10.07 8.70 -13.59
CA PHE A 268 -9.28 7.99 -12.58
C PHE A 268 -10.02 7.96 -11.23
N TYR A 269 -10.44 9.13 -10.72
CA TYR A 269 -11.19 9.26 -9.47
C TYR A 269 -12.43 8.36 -9.45
N LYS A 270 -13.29 8.48 -10.47
CA LYS A 270 -14.53 7.69 -10.57
C LYS A 270 -14.23 6.20 -10.58
N THR A 271 -13.22 5.76 -11.32
CA THR A 271 -12.85 4.34 -11.39
C THR A 271 -12.38 3.78 -10.05
N ILE A 272 -11.49 4.47 -9.33
CA ILE A 272 -10.98 3.94 -8.06
C ILE A 272 -12.04 3.96 -6.96
N VAL A 273 -12.94 4.95 -6.95
CA VAL A 273 -14.05 5.02 -6.00
C VAL A 273 -15.08 3.92 -6.26
N SER A 274 -15.47 3.69 -7.52
CA SER A 274 -16.34 2.56 -7.87
C SER A 274 -15.68 1.21 -7.60
N GLY A 275 -14.37 1.10 -7.82
CA GLY A 275 -13.60 -0.10 -7.47
C GLY A 275 -13.65 -0.42 -5.97
N LEU A 276 -13.55 0.60 -5.11
CA LEU A 276 -13.72 0.45 -3.66
C LEU A 276 -15.12 -0.06 -3.30
N GLU A 277 -16.16 0.52 -3.89
CA GLU A 277 -17.54 0.08 -3.67
C GLU A 277 -17.74 -1.38 -4.06
N ASP A 278 -17.28 -1.77 -5.25
CA ASP A 278 -17.47 -3.13 -5.76
C ASP A 278 -16.70 -4.16 -4.92
N TYR A 279 -15.47 -3.83 -4.50
CA TYR A 279 -14.68 -4.67 -3.60
C TYR A 279 -15.38 -4.88 -2.25
N ARG A 280 -15.88 -3.81 -1.62
CA ARG A 280 -16.62 -3.89 -0.36
C ARG A 280 -17.93 -4.66 -0.52
N ARG A 281 -18.67 -4.43 -1.60
CA ARG A 281 -19.93 -5.13 -1.90
C ARG A 281 -19.71 -6.63 -2.08
N ALA A 282 -18.55 -7.04 -2.62
CA ALA A 282 -18.17 -8.44 -2.74
C ALA A 282 -17.78 -9.09 -1.39
N GLY A 283 -17.73 -8.33 -0.29
CA GLY A 283 -17.32 -8.80 1.04
C GLY A 283 -15.86 -8.52 1.40
N GLY A 284 -15.16 -7.72 0.58
CA GLY A 284 -13.77 -7.37 0.80
C GLY A 284 -13.55 -6.40 1.97
N ALA A 285 -12.53 -6.66 2.79
CA ALA A 285 -12.23 -5.90 4.00
C ALA A 285 -10.72 -5.74 4.22
N ALA A 286 -10.03 -5.12 3.26
CA ALA A 286 -8.59 -4.86 3.34
C ALA A 286 -8.19 -4.12 4.64
N ASP A 287 -7.04 -4.51 5.19
CA ASP A 287 -6.42 -3.81 6.33
C ASP A 287 -5.79 -2.48 5.87
N HIS A 288 -5.34 -2.41 4.61
CA HIS A 288 -4.77 -1.21 3.98
C HIS A 288 -5.45 -0.90 2.63
N TYR A 289 -6.07 0.27 2.52
CA TYR A 289 -6.61 0.80 1.26
C TYR A 289 -5.61 1.79 0.66
N ILE A 290 -4.96 1.44 -0.45
CA ILE A 290 -3.81 2.18 -0.96
C ILE A 290 -4.18 2.92 -2.25
N ILE A 291 -4.25 4.24 -2.20
CA ILE A 291 -4.51 5.09 -3.37
C ILE A 291 -3.16 5.40 -4.03
N ILE A 292 -3.01 5.05 -5.30
CA ILE A 292 -1.74 5.17 -6.03
C ILE A 292 -1.97 5.27 -7.53
N SER A 293 -1.09 5.98 -8.26
CA SER A 293 -1.08 5.95 -9.73
C SER A 293 0.34 5.90 -10.29
N TRP A 294 0.47 5.31 -11.47
CA TRP A 294 1.69 5.29 -12.27
C TRP A 294 1.39 5.55 -13.75
N PHE A 295 0.31 6.30 -14.01
CA PHE A 295 -0.17 6.65 -15.34
C PHE A 295 -0.20 8.18 -15.50
N PRO A 296 -0.46 8.74 -16.69
CA PRO A 296 -0.49 10.20 -16.86
C PRO A 296 -1.44 10.97 -15.92
N TYR A 297 -2.47 10.31 -15.40
CA TYR A 297 -3.44 10.88 -14.46
C TYR A 297 -3.51 10.05 -13.16
N PRO A 298 -3.83 10.68 -12.01
CA PRO A 298 -4.20 12.08 -11.87
C PRO A 298 -2.99 13.03 -11.89
N ARG A 299 -3.16 14.25 -12.41
CA ARG A 299 -2.11 15.28 -12.51
C ARG A 299 -1.96 16.10 -11.25
N GLN A 300 -3.06 16.35 -10.57
CA GLN A 300 -3.10 17.18 -9.38
C GLN A 300 -3.26 16.31 -8.14
N THR A 301 -2.49 16.64 -7.11
CA THR A 301 -2.61 16.02 -5.79
C THR A 301 -3.52 16.81 -4.87
N VAL A 302 -3.51 18.15 -4.98
CA VAL A 302 -4.31 19.07 -4.16
C VAL A 302 -5.01 20.12 -5.02
N ARG A 303 -6.07 20.74 -4.49
CA ARG A 303 -6.63 21.97 -5.04
C ARG A 303 -5.72 23.14 -4.68
N ARG A 304 -5.38 24.03 -5.62
CA ARG A 304 -4.66 25.26 -5.24
C ARG A 304 -5.61 26.24 -4.58
N VAL A 305 -5.07 27.07 -3.68
CA VAL A 305 -5.85 28.08 -2.98
C VAL A 305 -6.35 29.10 -4.02
N GLY A 306 -7.65 29.35 -4.02
CA GLY A 306 -8.30 30.26 -4.96
C GLY A 306 -8.73 29.63 -6.29
N GLU A 307 -8.42 28.35 -6.55
CA GLU A 307 -9.02 27.64 -7.68
C GLU A 307 -10.50 27.34 -7.41
N VAL A 308 -11.34 27.58 -8.41
CA VAL A 308 -12.79 27.33 -8.35
C VAL A 308 -13.05 25.83 -8.14
N ALA A 309 -14.17 25.50 -7.50
CA ALA A 309 -14.65 24.13 -7.41
C ALA A 309 -14.76 23.49 -8.82
N GLY A 310 -13.82 22.60 -9.14
CA GLY A 310 -13.68 21.91 -10.42
C GLY A 310 -12.40 21.08 -10.45
N GLY A 311 -12.38 19.94 -11.15
CA GLY A 311 -11.27 18.99 -11.13
C GLY A 311 -11.39 17.90 -10.04
N TYR A 312 -10.49 16.91 -10.09
CA TYR A 312 -10.52 15.70 -9.24
C TYR A 312 -9.11 15.37 -8.73
N PRO A 313 -8.53 16.21 -7.85
CA PRO A 313 -7.24 15.92 -7.24
C PRO A 313 -7.32 14.68 -6.35
N VAL A 314 -6.19 14.03 -6.12
CA VAL A 314 -6.15 12.79 -5.32
C VAL A 314 -6.69 12.97 -3.90
N THR A 315 -6.56 14.16 -3.31
CA THR A 315 -7.14 14.44 -1.99
C THR A 315 -8.64 14.21 -1.91
N ASP A 316 -9.36 14.40 -3.01
CA ASP A 316 -10.80 14.12 -3.06
C ASP A 316 -11.06 12.62 -2.95
N ALA A 317 -10.20 11.78 -3.56
CA ALA A 317 -10.29 10.33 -3.42
C ALA A 317 -9.99 9.88 -1.98
N ILE A 318 -9.01 10.49 -1.30
CA ILE A 318 -8.68 10.19 0.10
C ILE A 318 -9.89 10.46 1.00
N LEU A 319 -10.51 11.63 0.85
CA LEU A 319 -11.71 12.02 1.61
C LEU A 319 -12.87 11.04 1.36
N GLU A 320 -13.09 10.70 0.09
CA GLU A 320 -14.18 9.80 -0.28
C GLU A 320 -13.95 8.36 0.22
N PHE A 321 -12.69 7.88 0.22
CA PHE A 321 -12.31 6.60 0.81
C PHE A 321 -12.57 6.60 2.32
N SER A 322 -12.13 7.64 3.03
CA SER A 322 -12.31 7.80 4.48
C SER A 322 -13.80 7.66 4.85
N ARG A 323 -14.65 8.46 4.18
CA ARG A 323 -16.10 8.45 4.39
C ARG A 323 -16.73 7.06 4.16
N ARG A 324 -16.29 6.35 3.12
CA ARG A 324 -16.87 5.06 2.71
C ARG A 324 -16.39 3.89 3.54
N ILE A 325 -15.16 3.94 4.05
CA ILE A 325 -14.59 2.87 4.86
C ILE A 325 -15.22 2.86 6.26
N GLU A 326 -15.46 4.05 6.83
CA GLU A 326 -16.14 4.25 8.12
C GLU A 326 -17.64 3.94 8.07
N SER A 327 -18.26 4.07 6.89
CA SER A 327 -19.68 3.75 6.72
C SER A 327 -19.90 2.23 6.64
N PRO A 328 -20.89 1.67 7.36
CA PRO A 328 -21.32 0.28 7.15
C PRO A 328 -21.61 0.05 5.67
N ALA A 329 -21.11 -1.05 5.09
CA ALA A 329 -21.43 -1.38 3.71
C ALA A 329 -22.95 -1.56 3.58
N ARG A 330 -23.61 -0.70 2.80
CA ARG A 330 -25.02 -0.90 2.45
C ARG A 330 -25.10 -2.11 1.54
N VAL A 331 -25.72 -3.19 2.02
CA VAL A 331 -26.08 -4.34 1.19
C VAL A 331 -27.31 -3.93 0.39
N GLU A 332 -27.11 -3.13 -0.66
CA GLU A 332 -28.15 -2.92 -1.67
C GLU A 332 -28.06 -4.08 -2.67
N GLU A 333 -29.17 -4.83 -2.82
CA GLU A 333 -29.28 -5.91 -3.79
C GLU A 333 -28.95 -5.37 -5.19
N MET A 334 -27.94 -5.94 -5.84
CA MET A 334 -27.55 -5.48 -7.18
C MET A 334 -28.68 -5.79 -8.18
N PRO A 335 -29.19 -4.79 -8.93
CA PRO A 335 -29.78 -5.11 -10.22
C PRO A 335 -28.67 -5.76 -11.04
N VAL A 336 -28.90 -7.00 -11.46
CA VAL A 336 -27.98 -7.78 -12.29
C VAL A 336 -27.65 -6.96 -13.53
N ARG A 337 -26.52 -6.24 -13.54
CA ARG A 337 -25.98 -5.66 -14.76
C ARG A 337 -25.63 -6.85 -15.64
N GLN A 338 -26.50 -7.14 -16.60
CA GLN A 338 -26.19 -8.07 -17.68
C GLN A 338 -24.86 -7.63 -18.27
N GLN A 339 -23.82 -8.42 -18.03
CA GLN A 339 -22.58 -8.33 -18.79
C GLN A 339 -22.99 -8.49 -20.24
N GLN A 340 -23.13 -7.37 -20.96
CA GLN A 340 -23.28 -7.38 -22.40
C GLN A 340 -22.02 -8.02 -22.95
N ARG A 341 -22.12 -9.34 -23.18
CA ARG A 341 -21.20 -10.09 -24.03
C ARG A 341 -21.23 -9.36 -25.36
N ARG A 342 -20.17 -8.61 -25.66
CA ARG A 342 -19.81 -8.27 -27.04
C ARG A 342 -19.42 -9.58 -27.72
N GLY A 343 -20.42 -10.36 -28.11
CA GLY A 343 -20.32 -11.25 -29.25
C GLY A 343 -20.52 -10.38 -30.48
N GLY A 344 -19.45 -10.16 -31.24
CA GLY A 344 -19.51 -9.43 -32.49
C GLY A 344 -18.40 -9.91 -33.40
N GLY A 345 -18.82 -10.60 -34.47
CA GLY A 345 -18.12 -10.73 -35.76
C GLY A 345 -16.96 -11.71 -35.79
#